data_AF-A0A2R6A785-F1
#
_entry.id   AF-A0A2R6A785-F1
#
_cell.length_a   1.000
_cell.length_b   1.000
_cell.length_c   1.000
_cell.angle_alpha   90.00
_cell.angle_beta   90.00
_cell.angle_gamma   90.00
#
_symmetry.space_group_name_H-M   'P 1'
#
loop_
_entity.id
_entity.type
_entity.pdbx_description
1 polymer ?
#
loop_
_entity_poly.entity_id
_entity_poly.type
_entity_poly.pdbx_seq_one_letter_code
_entity_poly.pdbx_strand_id
1 'polypeptide(L)'
;GINLEQLAEDIIKEINLKPLPNFPDDYLNDLEIAETKNLPSGRKVTIENTLEGTWLNIDEKRIKCSSMEEAKYLRWAALTGKTKVPIPSDTQKMVHITQTFTKEYNQRLEALEKWLKENIPSANDRKILQEKIIEKLLRGK
;
A
#
# COMPACT_ATOMS: atom_id res chain seq x y z
N GLY A 1 4.10 -9.54 -29.32
CA GLY A 1 4.81 -9.26 -28.05
C GLY A 1 3.99 -9.81 -26.91
N ILE A 2 4.63 -10.23 -25.81
CA ILE A 2 3.92 -10.73 -24.61
C ILE A 2 3.11 -9.58 -24.01
N ASN A 3 1.82 -9.82 -23.77
CA ASN A 3 0.97 -8.86 -23.07
C ASN A 3 1.18 -9.03 -21.55
N LEU A 4 2.03 -8.18 -20.96
CA LEU A 4 2.35 -8.20 -19.53
C LEU A 4 1.13 -7.90 -18.65
N GLU A 5 0.11 -7.20 -19.17
CA GLU A 5 -1.15 -6.97 -18.48
C GLU A 5 -1.88 -8.30 -18.26
N GLN A 6 -2.08 -9.05 -19.35
CA GLN A 6 -2.76 -10.33 -19.32
C GLN A 6 -2.00 -11.33 -18.44
N LEU A 7 -0.67 -11.37 -18.59
CA LEU A 7 0.16 -12.26 -17.78
C LEU A 7 0.06 -11.95 -16.28
N ALA A 8 0.03 -10.67 -15.90
CA ALA A 8 -0.17 -10.29 -14.50
C ALA A 8 -1.54 -10.75 -13.95
N GLU A 9 -2.60 -10.62 -14.74
CA GLU A 9 -3.93 -11.12 -14.36
C GLU A 9 -4.00 -12.63 -14.24
N ASP A 10 -3.37 -13.34 -15.17
CA ASP A 10 -3.34 -14.80 -15.19
C ASP A 10 -2.60 -15.32 -13.95
N ILE A 11 -1.47 -14.70 -13.57
CA ILE A 11 -0.75 -15.01 -12.34
C ILE A 11 -1.64 -14.77 -11.12
N ILE A 12 -2.28 -13.60 -11.00
CA ILE A 12 -3.18 -13.28 -9.87
C ILE A 12 -4.26 -14.36 -9.70
N LYS A 13 -4.84 -14.83 -10.81
CA LYS A 13 -5.85 -15.90 -10.81
C LYS A 13 -5.26 -17.25 -10.42
N GLU A 14 -4.11 -17.61 -10.99
CA GLU A 14 -3.44 -18.90 -10.77
C GLU A 14 -3.07 -19.11 -9.30
N ILE A 15 -2.48 -18.10 -8.66
CA ILE A 15 -2.14 -18.17 -7.22
C ILE A 15 -3.27 -17.72 -6.29
N ASN A 16 -4.47 -17.47 -6.85
CA ASN A 16 -5.66 -17.06 -6.11
C ASN A 16 -5.38 -15.88 -5.14
N LEU A 17 -4.65 -14.87 -5.64
CA LEU A 17 -4.34 -13.68 -4.86
C LEU A 17 -5.61 -12.86 -4.63
N LYS A 18 -6.11 -12.91 -3.40
CA LYS A 18 -7.26 -12.12 -3.00
C LYS A 18 -6.95 -10.62 -3.06
N PRO A 19 -7.91 -9.76 -3.44
CA PRO A 19 -7.77 -8.32 -3.28
C PRO A 19 -7.40 -7.93 -1.86
N LEU A 20 -6.67 -6.83 -1.71
CA LEU A 20 -6.44 -6.22 -0.40
C LEU A 20 -7.70 -5.45 0.04
N PRO A 21 -7.98 -5.38 1.35
CA PRO A 21 -9.04 -4.51 1.85
C PRO A 21 -8.81 -3.05 1.46
N ASN A 22 -9.88 -2.28 1.31
CA ASN A 22 -9.81 -0.86 1.02
C ASN A 22 -9.25 -0.12 2.24
N PHE A 23 -7.97 0.22 2.19
CA PHE A 23 -7.33 0.92 3.29
C PHE A 23 -7.55 2.43 3.22
N PRO A 24 -7.90 3.10 4.33
CA PRO A 24 -8.23 2.52 5.64
C PRO A 24 -9.73 2.20 5.82
N ASP A 25 -10.60 2.58 4.88
CA ASP A 25 -12.07 2.55 5.02
C ASP A 25 -12.64 1.25 5.60
N ASP A 26 -12.19 0.09 5.12
CA ASP A 26 -12.70 -1.22 5.55
C ASP A 26 -12.41 -1.52 7.04
N TYR A 27 -11.51 -0.74 7.65
CA TYR A 27 -11.08 -0.90 9.04
C TYR A 27 -11.66 0.17 10.00
N LEU A 28 -12.38 1.16 9.47
CA LEU A 28 -12.78 2.34 10.25
C LEU A 28 -14.18 2.25 10.85
N ASN A 29 -14.85 1.11 10.70
CA ASN A 29 -16.16 0.89 11.28
C ASN A 29 -16.13 1.16 12.79
N ASP A 30 -17.09 1.97 13.25
CA ASP A 30 -17.29 2.33 14.65
C ASP A 30 -16.12 3.10 15.32
N LEU A 31 -15.23 3.71 14.54
CA LEU A 31 -14.16 4.58 15.07
C LEU A 31 -14.53 6.07 14.97
N GLU A 32 -14.23 6.81 16.03
CA GLU A 32 -14.27 8.27 16.02
C GLU A 32 -13.13 8.82 15.14
N ILE A 33 -13.47 9.74 14.25
CA ILE A 33 -12.52 10.38 13.33
C ILE A 33 -12.16 11.75 13.87
N ALA A 34 -10.88 11.96 14.18
CA ALA A 34 -10.37 13.24 14.66
C ALA A 34 -10.31 14.28 13.53
N GLU A 35 -9.80 13.86 12.36
CA GLU A 35 -9.67 14.72 11.20
C GLU A 35 -9.67 13.92 9.90
N THR A 36 -9.80 14.63 8.78
CA THR A 36 -9.59 14.06 7.44
C THR A 36 -8.44 14.79 6.76
N LYS A 37 -7.40 14.05 6.39
CA LYS A 37 -6.20 14.58 5.76
C LYS A 37 -6.26 14.42 4.25
N ASN A 38 -6.00 15.52 3.54
CA ASN A 38 -5.91 15.50 2.08
C ASN A 38 -4.48 15.14 1.66
N LEU A 39 -4.35 14.08 0.86
CA LEU A 39 -3.10 13.65 0.26
C LEU A 39 -3.12 13.95 -1.25
N PRO A 40 -2.01 14.42 -1.82
CA PRO A 40 -1.85 14.46 -3.26
C PRO A 40 -1.86 13.04 -3.84
N SER A 41 -2.32 12.92 -5.08
CA SER A 41 -2.11 11.71 -5.86
C SER A 41 -0.62 11.55 -6.18
N GLY A 42 -0.12 10.33 -6.09
CA GLY A 42 1.23 10.01 -6.54
C GLY A 42 1.54 8.53 -6.49
N ARG A 43 2.75 8.15 -6.90
CA ARG A 43 3.19 6.73 -6.90
C ARG A 43 4.37 6.47 -5.96
N LYS A 44 5.32 7.41 -5.86
CA LYS A 44 6.48 7.26 -4.99
C LYS A 44 6.13 7.79 -3.60
N VAL A 45 5.97 6.89 -2.64
CA VAL A 45 5.60 7.25 -1.26
C VAL A 45 6.70 6.83 -0.28
N THR A 46 7.35 7.81 0.34
CA THR A 46 8.41 7.58 1.34
C THR A 46 8.13 8.35 2.62
N ILE A 47 8.68 7.86 3.73
CA ILE A 47 8.66 8.56 5.01
C ILE A 47 10.08 9.04 5.30
N GLU A 48 10.20 10.29 5.70
CA GLU A 48 11.45 10.91 6.11
C GLU A 48 11.31 11.39 7.55
N ASN A 49 12.33 11.14 8.37
CA ASN A 49 12.38 11.66 9.73
C ASN A 49 13.56 12.63 9.85
N THR A 50 13.27 13.88 10.19
CA THR A 50 14.28 14.93 10.38
C THR A 50 14.18 15.51 11.79
N LEU A 51 15.10 16.40 12.15
CA LEU A 51 15.02 17.15 13.41
C LEU A 51 13.73 18.00 13.52
N GLU A 52 13.11 18.35 12.40
CA GLU A 52 11.89 19.16 12.34
C GLU A 52 10.60 18.33 12.46
N GLY A 53 10.73 17.00 12.49
CA GLY A 53 9.64 16.04 12.65
C GLY A 53 9.59 14.98 11.54
N THR A 54 8.46 14.29 11.48
CA THR A 54 8.20 13.22 10.50
C THR A 54 7.42 13.74 9.30
N TRP A 55 7.84 13.33 8.11
CA TRP A 55 7.31 13.81 6.84
C TRP A 55 6.92 12.64 5.95
N LEU A 56 5.76 12.75 5.31
CA LEU A 56 5.32 11.88 4.23
C LEU A 56 5.61 12.58 2.90
N ASN A 57 6.43 11.95 2.07
CA ASN A 57 6.74 12.43 0.73
C ASN A 57 5.94 11.60 -0.28
N ILE A 58 5.17 12.27 -1.12
CA ILE A 58 4.40 11.68 -2.23
C ILE A 58 4.83 12.39 -3.50
N ASP A 59 5.59 11.66 -4.33
CA ASP A 59 6.34 12.21 -5.46
C ASP A 59 7.14 13.46 -5.05
N GLU A 60 6.81 14.65 -5.56
CA GLU A 60 7.51 15.91 -5.26
C GLU A 60 6.87 16.72 -4.13
N LYS A 61 5.83 16.18 -3.48
CA LYS A 61 5.08 16.88 -2.42
C LYS A 61 5.40 16.30 -1.05
N ARG A 62 5.57 17.19 -0.07
CA ARG A 62 5.95 16.87 1.30
C ARG A 62 4.86 17.28 2.28
N ILE A 63 4.51 16.38 3.20
CA ILE A 63 3.38 16.53 4.13
C ILE A 63 3.88 16.25 5.54
N LYS A 64 3.67 17.21 6.45
CA LYS A 64 4.05 17.04 7.86
C LYS A 64 3.08 16.08 8.54
N CYS A 65 3.62 15.10 9.27
CA CYS A 65 2.86 14.17 10.11
C CYS A 65 3.08 14.53 11.58
N SER A 66 2.08 14.30 12.42
CA SER A 66 2.17 14.50 13.87
C SER A 66 3.03 13.44 14.56
N SER A 67 3.13 12.25 13.96
CA SER A 67 3.88 11.12 14.48
C SER A 67 4.36 10.17 13.38
N MET A 68 5.24 9.23 13.75
CA MET A 68 5.68 8.14 12.89
C MET A 68 4.54 7.16 12.58
N GLU A 69 3.63 6.96 13.52
CA GLU A 69 2.45 6.11 13.40
C GLU A 69 1.49 6.68 12.35
N GLU A 70 1.23 7.99 12.42
CA GLU A 70 0.42 8.67 11.40
C GLU A 70 1.09 8.60 10.02
N ALA A 71 2.41 8.82 9.95
CA ALA A 71 3.13 8.74 8.68
C ALA A 71 3.02 7.35 8.03
N LYS A 72 3.13 6.27 8.83
CA LYS A 72 2.95 4.88 8.35
C LYS A 72 1.52 4.61 7.88
N TYR A 73 0.53 5.09 8.62
CA TYR A 73 -0.87 4.97 8.25
C TYR A 73 -1.16 5.70 6.92
N LEU A 74 -0.78 6.97 6.82
CA LEU A 74 -0.97 7.77 5.61
C LEU A 74 -0.18 7.23 4.42
N ARG A 75 0.99 6.64 4.65
CA ARG A 75 1.77 5.98 3.60
C ARG A 75 0.98 4.86 2.94
N TRP A 76 0.33 3.99 3.72
CA TRP A 76 -0.50 2.93 3.15
C TRP A 76 -1.70 3.48 2.39
N ALA A 77 -2.39 4.47 2.95
CA ALA A 77 -3.50 5.13 2.25
C ALA A 77 -3.06 5.77 0.93
N ALA A 78 -1.89 6.40 0.87
CA ALA A 78 -1.35 6.95 -0.37
C ALA A 78 -0.97 5.86 -1.38
N LEU A 79 -0.40 4.74 -0.91
CA LEU A 79 -0.03 3.61 -1.77
C LEU A 79 -1.25 2.96 -2.41
N THR A 80 -2.37 2.86 -1.68
CA THR A 80 -3.67 2.41 -2.24
C THR A 80 -4.35 3.45 -3.12
N GLY A 81 -3.75 4.63 -3.29
CA GLY A 81 -4.24 5.69 -4.18
C GLY A 81 -5.29 6.60 -3.53
N LYS A 82 -5.46 6.53 -2.21
CA LYS A 82 -6.44 7.34 -1.49
C LYS A 82 -5.92 8.76 -1.25
N THR A 83 -6.76 9.75 -1.56
CA THR A 83 -6.41 11.17 -1.48
C THR A 83 -7.14 11.92 -0.36
N LYS A 84 -8.19 11.32 0.22
CA LYS A 84 -8.88 11.84 1.40
C LYS A 84 -8.86 10.75 2.46
N VAL A 85 -8.06 10.95 3.50
CA VAL A 85 -7.76 9.91 4.48
C VAL A 85 -8.32 10.30 5.84
N PRO A 86 -9.38 9.65 6.32
CA PRO A 86 -9.84 9.80 7.71
C PRO A 86 -8.79 9.26 8.68
N ILE A 87 -8.48 10.05 9.71
CA ILE A 87 -7.54 9.73 10.79
C ILE A 87 -8.34 9.44 12.06
N PRO A 88 -8.27 8.21 12.62
CA PRO A 88 -8.91 7.88 13.89
C PRO A 88 -8.37 8.74 15.04
N SER A 89 -9.23 9.11 15.98
CA SER A 89 -8.82 9.78 17.22
C SER A 89 -7.95 8.87 18.12
N ASP A 90 -8.15 7.55 18.02
CA ASP A 90 -7.40 6.56 18.80
C ASP A 90 -6.14 6.10 18.04
N THR A 91 -4.98 6.55 18.51
CA THR A 91 -3.66 6.18 17.97
C THR A 91 -3.41 4.67 18.03
N GLN A 92 -3.87 3.96 19.06
CA GLN A 92 -3.67 2.51 19.17
C GLN A 92 -4.47 1.77 18.10
N LYS A 93 -5.69 2.23 17.80
CA LYS A 93 -6.48 1.71 16.68
C LYS A 93 -5.80 1.98 15.35
N MET A 94 -5.29 3.20 15.12
CA MET A 94 -4.54 3.54 13.90
C MET A 94 -3.32 2.62 13.69
N VAL A 95 -2.55 2.35 14.75
CA VAL A 95 -1.42 1.42 14.72
C VAL A 95 -1.87 0.00 14.40
N HIS A 96 -2.93 -0.48 15.07
CA HIS A 96 -3.47 -1.82 14.86
C HIS A 96 -3.96 -2.04 13.42
N ILE A 97 -4.68 -1.07 12.86
CA ILE A 97 -5.15 -1.08 11.46
C ILE A 97 -3.96 -1.17 10.51
N THR A 98 -2.95 -0.32 10.73
CA THR A 98 -1.72 -0.30 9.93
C THR A 98 -0.99 -1.64 9.97
N GLN A 99 -0.84 -2.23 11.15
CA GLN A 99 -0.17 -3.53 11.33
C GLN A 99 -0.96 -4.66 10.67
N THR A 100 -2.28 -4.68 10.81
CA THR A 100 -3.16 -5.69 10.22
C THR A 100 -3.06 -5.67 8.70
N PHE A 101 -3.21 -4.49 8.09
CA PHE A 101 -3.05 -4.33 6.64
C PHE A 101 -1.64 -4.72 6.17
N THR A 102 -0.60 -4.31 6.89
CA THR A 102 0.80 -4.65 6.54
C THR A 102 1.01 -6.17 6.54
N LYS A 103 0.47 -6.89 7.54
CA LYS A 103 0.54 -8.34 7.62
C LYS A 103 -0.15 -8.99 6.43
N GLU A 104 -1.36 -8.54 6.09
CA GLU A 104 -2.13 -9.04 4.96
C GLU A 104 -1.46 -8.78 3.60
N TYR A 105 -0.81 -7.63 3.45
CA TYR A 105 -0.01 -7.29 2.29
C TYR A 105 1.21 -8.21 2.17
N ASN A 106 1.98 -8.38 3.26
CA ASN A 106 3.18 -9.22 3.26
C ASN A 106 2.86 -10.67 2.93
N GLN A 107 1.76 -11.23 3.45
CA GLN A 107 1.32 -12.59 3.11
C GLN A 107 1.07 -12.78 1.61
N ARG A 108 0.46 -11.80 0.95
CA ARG A 108 0.22 -11.82 -0.50
C ARG A 108 1.52 -11.62 -1.27
N LEU A 109 2.40 -10.76 -0.79
CA LEU A 109 3.70 -10.51 -1.40
C LEU A 109 4.59 -11.76 -1.36
N GLU A 110 4.64 -12.46 -0.23
CA GLU A 110 5.40 -13.71 -0.08
C GLU A 110 4.89 -14.81 -1.03
N ALA A 111 3.57 -14.95 -1.18
CA ALA A 111 2.98 -15.90 -2.11
C ALA A 111 3.36 -15.57 -3.57
N LEU A 112 3.29 -14.29 -3.94
CA LEU A 112 3.69 -13.79 -5.25
C LEU A 112 5.17 -14.03 -5.54
N GLU A 113 6.04 -13.63 -4.61
CA GLU A 113 7.50 -13.75 -4.76
C GLU A 113 7.93 -15.20 -4.91
N LYS A 114 7.33 -16.10 -4.13
CA LYS A 114 7.57 -17.54 -4.25
C LYS A 114 7.21 -18.04 -5.64
N TRP A 115 5.99 -17.76 -6.11
CA TRP A 115 5.54 -18.22 -7.42
C TRP A 115 6.39 -17.64 -8.56
N LEU A 116 6.69 -16.34 -8.52
CA LEU A 116 7.54 -15.69 -9.53
C LEU A 116 8.93 -16.32 -9.59
N LYS A 117 9.53 -16.64 -8.44
CA LYS A 117 10.85 -17.28 -8.37
C LYS A 117 10.85 -18.69 -8.95
N GLU A 118 9.77 -19.45 -8.75
CA GLU A 118 9.62 -20.83 -9.21
C GLU A 118 9.30 -20.90 -10.72
N ASN A 119 8.55 -19.95 -11.25
CA ASN A 119 7.98 -20.04 -12.60
C ASN A 119 8.58 -19.09 -13.64
N ILE A 120 9.22 -17.99 -13.21
CA ILE A 120 9.78 -16.98 -14.11
C ILE A 120 11.30 -16.97 -13.97
N PRO A 121 12.07 -17.53 -14.93
CA PRO A 121 13.52 -17.64 -14.82
C PRO A 121 14.25 -16.28 -14.79
N SER A 122 13.78 -15.34 -15.60
CA SER A 122 14.38 -14.01 -15.78
C SER A 122 14.14 -13.12 -14.57
N ALA A 123 15.22 -12.63 -13.96
CA ALA A 123 15.14 -11.70 -12.83
C ALA A 123 14.49 -10.35 -13.22
N ASN A 124 14.72 -9.88 -14.44
CA ASN A 124 14.13 -8.65 -14.94
C ASN A 124 12.62 -8.81 -15.13
N ASP A 125 12.17 -9.92 -15.71
CA ASP A 125 10.74 -10.17 -15.93
C ASP A 125 10.01 -10.36 -14.60
N ARG A 126 10.63 -11.04 -13.63
CA ARG A 126 10.11 -11.14 -12.25
C ARG A 126 9.85 -9.76 -11.66
N LYS A 127 10.82 -8.85 -11.75
CA LYS A 127 10.70 -7.49 -11.20
C LYS A 127 9.56 -6.72 -11.86
N ILE A 128 9.48 -6.76 -13.18
CA ILE A 128 8.43 -6.05 -13.94
C ILE A 128 7.04 -6.58 -13.58
N LEU A 129 6.88 -7.91 -13.54
CA LEU A 129 5.61 -8.54 -13.17
C LEU A 129 5.24 -8.28 -11.71
N GLN A 130 6.22 -8.34 -10.80
CA GLN A 130 6.01 -8.04 -9.39
C GLN A 130 5.49 -6.61 -9.19
N GLU A 131 6.16 -5.61 -9.77
CA GLU A 131 5.73 -4.21 -9.70
C GLU A 131 4.31 -4.03 -10.23
N LYS A 132 3.98 -4.68 -11.35
CA LYS A 132 2.67 -4.59 -11.99
C LYS A 132 1.56 -5.25 -11.15
N ILE A 133 1.81 -6.43 -10.59
CA ILE A 133 0.85 -7.14 -9.75
C ILE A 133 0.65 -6.39 -8.44
N ILE A 134 1.71 -5.84 -7.83
CA ILE A 134 1.60 -5.00 -6.63
C ILE A 134 0.76 -3.75 -6.90
N GLU A 135 0.95 -3.08 -8.04
CA GLU A 135 0.12 -1.93 -8.43
C GLU A 135 -1.36 -2.32 -8.51
N LYS A 136 -1.68 -3.46 -9.14
CA LYS A 136 -3.04 -4.02 -9.19
C LYS A 136 -3.60 -4.34 -7.81
N LEU A 137 -2.82 -5.00 -6.95
CA LEU A 137 -3.26 -5.39 -5.61
C LEU A 137 -3.60 -4.18 -4.73
N LEU A 138 -2.80 -3.11 -4.82
CA LEU A 138 -2.98 -1.92 -4.00
C LEU A 138 -4.04 -0.96 -4.55
N ARG A 139 -4.21 -0.87 -5.87
CA ARG A 139 -5.00 0.19 -6.51
C ARG A 139 -6.20 -0.31 -7.32
N GLY A 140 -6.34 -1.62 -7.52
CA GLY A 140 -7.41 -2.22 -8.31
C GLY A 140 -7.41 -1.83 -9.79
N LYS A 141 -6.28 -1.38 -10.34
CA LYS A 141 -6.10 -0.95 -11.74
C LYS A 141 -5.11 -1.86 -12.44
#